data_AF-A0A1F5LR22-F1
#
_entry.id   AF-A0A1F5LR22-F1
#
_cell.length_a   1.000
_cell.length_b   1.000
_cell.length_c   1.000
_cell.angle_alpha   90.00
_cell.angle_beta   90.00
_cell.angle_gamma   90.00
#
_symmetry.space_group_name_H-M   'P 1'
#
loop_
_entity.id
_entity.type
_entity.pdbx_description
1 polymer ?
#
loop_
_entity_poly.entity_id
_entity_poly.type
_entity_poly.pdbx_seq_one_letter_code
_entity_poly.pdbx_strand_id
1 'polypeptide(L)'
;MAGSCKGTQGWMRNNQLLSQKLPACYLLRCCQLKRCIAASAAQLLSKALKPKLIIILAGYDEHINRLMSINDGLTSRFPESLQFDYLSSKDCIRLTFELLSKEKKKLLEKSQVDFDITCLQSPDYDFMKDVSERFDTLSETKGWANARDVGTLTKTIFGKTIECSNGQKMQLSKATILEDIDFMILERSHRGNALKTSSIMTKGPKKTGLAVRTKTIAKPVAPVESRSLAQEDTASTEQNAVIETRTEGSIATTKRDFGVDDAVWYQLEKDKALTDAQEKEYLRLQKEEEAQQKAILELKEEENKATRELDEARHKADDDA
;
A
#
# COMPACT_ATOMS: atom_id res chain seq x y z
N MET A 1 38.78 -2.10 -28.87
CA MET A 1 37.44 -2.75 -28.84
C MET A 1 36.54 -1.87 -27.98
N ALA A 2 35.26 -1.69 -28.35
CA ALA A 2 34.32 -0.84 -27.61
C ALA A 2 33.12 -1.67 -27.14
N GLY A 3 32.80 -1.60 -25.83
CA GLY A 3 31.59 -2.15 -25.24
C GLY A 3 30.72 -1.00 -24.70
N SER A 4 29.45 -0.93 -25.11
CA SER A 4 28.58 0.22 -24.84
C SER A 4 27.54 -0.09 -23.76
N CYS A 5 27.69 0.53 -22.58
CA CYS A 5 26.75 0.38 -21.47
C CYS A 5 25.44 1.17 -21.70
N LYS A 6 24.57 0.66 -22.57
CA LYS A 6 23.19 1.16 -22.74
C LYS A 6 22.26 0.59 -21.66
N GLY A 7 22.24 1.21 -20.47
CA GLY A 7 21.35 0.80 -19.36
C GLY A 7 20.46 1.91 -18.79
N THR A 8 20.99 3.11 -18.60
CA THR A 8 20.37 4.14 -17.74
C THR A 8 19.30 5.02 -18.39
N GLN A 9 19.15 5.02 -19.73
CA GLN A 9 18.14 5.85 -20.40
C GLN A 9 16.71 5.28 -20.43
N GLY A 10 16.48 4.04 -19.96
CA GLY A 10 15.15 3.43 -19.94
C GLY A 10 14.18 4.05 -18.93
N TRP A 11 14.70 4.57 -17.82
CA TRP A 11 13.89 4.89 -16.63
C TRP A 11 12.90 6.05 -16.83
N MET A 12 13.33 7.13 -17.52
CA MET A 12 12.46 8.28 -17.77
C MET A 12 11.43 8.06 -18.88
N ARG A 13 11.71 7.20 -19.88
CA ARG A 13 10.77 7.01 -21.02
C ARG A 13 9.58 6.12 -20.67
N ASN A 14 9.77 5.11 -19.82
CA ASN A 14 8.67 4.19 -19.45
C ASN A 14 7.69 4.78 -18.43
N ASN A 15 8.15 5.68 -17.55
CA ASN A 15 7.31 6.26 -16.49
C ASN A 15 6.16 7.13 -17.06
N GLN A 16 6.36 7.77 -18.23
CA GLN A 16 5.34 8.57 -18.89
C GLN A 16 4.34 7.73 -19.71
N LEU A 17 4.67 6.49 -20.08
CA LEU A 17 3.77 5.55 -20.76
C LEU A 17 2.85 4.79 -19.79
N LEU A 18 3.30 4.51 -18.57
CA LEU A 18 2.49 3.82 -17.54
C LEU A 18 1.34 4.67 -17.00
N SER A 19 1.40 6.01 -17.14
CA SER A 19 0.42 6.93 -16.57
C SER A 19 -0.93 7.02 -17.31
N GLN A 20 -1.13 6.33 -18.45
CA GLN A 20 -2.32 6.54 -19.31
C GLN A 20 -3.26 5.34 -19.51
N LYS A 21 -2.93 4.11 -19.06
CA LYS A 21 -3.78 2.92 -19.31
C LYS A 21 -3.85 1.91 -18.15
N LEU A 22 -4.14 2.37 -16.93
CA LEU A 22 -4.41 1.49 -15.77
C LEU A 22 -5.70 1.90 -15.01
N PRO A 23 -6.79 1.12 -15.09
CA PRO A 23 -7.96 1.33 -14.23
C PRO A 23 -7.70 0.80 -12.81
N ALA A 24 -8.11 1.58 -11.80
CA ALA A 24 -8.32 1.20 -10.39
C ALA A 24 -7.39 0.12 -9.79
N CYS A 25 -6.13 0.48 -9.48
CA CYS A 25 -5.23 -0.38 -8.71
C CYS A 25 -5.56 -0.36 -7.21
N TYR A 26 -6.10 -1.45 -6.67
CA TYR A 26 -6.38 -1.61 -5.24
C TYR A 26 -5.18 -2.19 -4.48
N LEU A 27 -4.51 -1.35 -3.69
CA LEU A 27 -3.35 -1.71 -2.85
C LEU A 27 -3.80 -2.25 -1.48
N LEU A 28 -3.96 -3.58 -1.36
CA LEU A 28 -4.32 -4.22 -0.08
C LEU A 28 -3.15 -4.16 0.93
N ARG A 29 -3.16 -3.12 1.77
CA ARG A 29 -2.15 -2.91 2.81
C ARG A 29 -2.43 -3.78 4.04
N CYS A 30 -1.95 -5.02 4.02
CA CYS A 30 -2.19 -6.01 5.08
C CYS A 30 -1.55 -5.63 6.43
N CYS A 31 -2.31 -4.91 7.28
CA CYS A 31 -1.90 -4.56 8.64
C CYS A 31 -2.76 -5.32 9.67
N GLN A 32 -2.11 -6.16 10.48
CA GLN A 32 -2.62 -6.76 11.72
C GLN A 32 -4.02 -7.39 11.71
N LEU A 33 -4.14 -8.62 11.17
CA LEU A 33 -5.08 -9.59 11.76
C LEU A 33 -4.55 -11.02 11.63
N LYS A 34 -4.38 -11.71 12.77
CA LYS A 34 -4.00 -13.14 12.79
C LYS A 34 -5.24 -14.00 12.49
N ARG A 35 -5.11 -14.95 11.56
CA ARG A 35 -6.12 -15.97 11.17
C ARG A 35 -7.38 -15.37 10.49
N CYS A 36 -7.36 -15.27 9.14
CA CYS A 36 -8.57 -15.28 8.28
C CYS A 36 -8.28 -15.30 6.76
N ILE A 37 -7.20 -14.65 6.31
CA ILE A 37 -7.04 -14.22 4.90
C ILE A 37 -6.93 -15.38 3.87
N ALA A 38 -6.44 -16.55 4.26
CA ALA A 38 -6.09 -17.63 3.33
C ALA A 38 -7.28 -18.24 2.53
N ALA A 39 -8.51 -18.19 3.06
CA ALA A 39 -9.67 -18.82 2.43
C ALA A 39 -10.42 -17.85 1.48
N SER A 40 -10.87 -16.70 1.99
CA SER A 40 -11.79 -15.82 1.26
C SER A 40 -11.20 -15.16 0.02
N ALA A 41 -9.88 -14.93 -0.01
CA ALA A 41 -9.21 -14.31 -1.15
C ALA A 41 -9.24 -15.19 -2.42
N ALA A 42 -9.18 -16.51 -2.28
CA ALA A 42 -9.22 -17.42 -3.42
C ALA A 42 -10.61 -17.51 -4.07
N GLN A 43 -11.67 -17.50 -3.24
CA GLN A 43 -13.05 -17.65 -3.71
C GLN A 43 -13.54 -16.43 -4.52
N LEU A 44 -13.17 -15.21 -4.10
CA LEU A 44 -13.58 -13.96 -4.74
C LEU A 44 -13.02 -13.77 -6.17
N LEU A 45 -11.91 -14.43 -6.52
CA LEU A 45 -11.36 -14.40 -7.89
C LEU A 45 -12.11 -15.31 -8.89
N SER A 46 -13.03 -16.16 -8.43
CA SER A 46 -13.46 -17.33 -9.20
C SER A 46 -14.47 -17.07 -10.33
N LYS A 47 -15.32 -16.03 -10.24
CA LYS A 47 -16.52 -15.98 -11.12
C LYS A 47 -17.06 -14.63 -11.61
N ALA A 48 -16.48 -13.48 -11.26
CA ALA A 48 -17.03 -12.17 -11.66
C ALA A 48 -16.02 -11.14 -12.23
N LEU A 49 -14.71 -11.28 -12.01
CA LEU A 49 -13.71 -10.24 -12.35
C LEU A 49 -12.63 -10.72 -13.33
N LYS A 50 -13.03 -10.96 -14.58
CA LYS A 50 -12.13 -10.97 -15.75
C LYS A 50 -12.80 -10.14 -16.85
N PRO A 51 -12.12 -9.11 -17.39
CA PRO A 51 -10.86 -9.37 -18.10
C PRO A 51 -9.59 -8.68 -17.56
N LYS A 52 -9.66 -7.76 -16.58
CA LYS A 52 -8.53 -6.84 -16.26
C LYS A 52 -8.24 -6.59 -14.77
N LEU A 53 -8.41 -7.58 -13.88
CA LEU A 53 -7.95 -7.46 -12.49
C LEU A 53 -6.45 -7.81 -12.40
N ILE A 54 -5.61 -6.82 -12.07
CA ILE A 54 -4.19 -7.02 -11.74
C ILE A 54 -4.05 -7.05 -10.21
N ILE A 55 -3.30 -8.01 -9.69
CA ILE A 55 -3.01 -8.15 -8.25
C ILE A 55 -1.50 -8.12 -8.06
N ILE A 56 -1.02 -7.19 -7.23
CA ILE A 56 0.39 -7.06 -6.88
C ILE A 56 0.56 -7.44 -5.42
N LEU A 57 1.33 -8.50 -5.15
CA LEU A 57 1.83 -8.80 -3.81
C LEU A 57 3.16 -8.06 -3.62
N ALA A 58 3.34 -7.44 -2.45
CA ALA A 58 4.55 -6.70 -2.10
C ALA A 58 4.90 -6.91 -0.62
N GLY A 59 6.18 -7.17 -0.34
CA GLY A 59 6.71 -7.47 0.98
C GLY A 59 8.18 -7.89 0.87
N TYR A 60 8.83 -8.19 1.99
CA TYR A 60 10.19 -8.77 1.99
C TYR A 60 10.15 -10.22 1.51
N ASP A 61 11.22 -10.68 0.87
CA ASP A 61 11.26 -11.99 0.19
C ASP A 61 10.98 -13.15 1.15
N GLU A 62 11.50 -13.11 2.39
CA GLU A 62 11.17 -14.09 3.43
C GLU A 62 9.65 -14.23 3.67
N HIS A 63 8.92 -13.11 3.66
CA HIS A 63 7.48 -13.08 3.89
C HIS A 63 6.69 -13.53 2.65
N ILE A 64 7.16 -13.18 1.45
CA ILE A 64 6.53 -13.59 0.19
C ILE A 64 6.76 -15.08 -0.07
N ASN A 65 7.99 -15.57 0.07
CA ASN A 65 8.32 -17.00 -0.07
C ASN A 65 7.53 -17.86 0.93
N ARG A 66 7.41 -17.40 2.18
CA ARG A 66 6.57 -18.04 3.21
C ARG A 66 5.07 -18.00 2.89
N LEU A 67 4.59 -16.99 2.15
CA LEU A 67 3.19 -16.92 1.70
C LEU A 67 2.96 -17.90 0.54
N MET A 68 3.87 -17.98 -0.42
CA MET A 68 3.80 -18.95 -1.53
C MET A 68 3.85 -20.39 -1.01
N SER A 69 4.71 -20.68 -0.02
CA SER A 69 4.83 -22.02 0.60
C SER A 69 3.63 -22.46 1.45
N ILE A 70 2.53 -21.69 1.50
CA ILE A 70 1.26 -22.13 2.12
C ILE A 70 0.42 -22.95 1.12
N ASN A 71 0.57 -22.71 -0.19
CA ASN A 71 -0.15 -23.42 -1.25
C ASN A 71 0.54 -23.17 -2.60
N ASP A 72 1.05 -24.22 -3.25
CA ASP A 72 1.78 -24.11 -4.53
C ASP A 72 0.93 -23.50 -5.67
N GLY A 73 -0.40 -23.60 -5.54
CA GLY A 73 -1.38 -22.94 -6.41
C GLY A 73 -1.50 -21.42 -6.22
N LEU A 74 -0.74 -20.81 -5.31
CA LEU A 74 -0.46 -19.37 -5.26
C LEU A 74 0.70 -19.01 -6.19
N THR A 75 1.79 -19.78 -6.17
CA THR A 75 2.96 -19.55 -7.03
C THR A 75 2.57 -19.53 -8.51
N SER A 76 1.69 -20.44 -8.95
CA SER A 76 1.18 -20.46 -10.33
C SER A 76 0.24 -19.30 -10.71
N ARG A 77 -0.17 -18.47 -9.75
CA ARG A 77 -0.98 -17.26 -9.95
C ARG A 77 -0.17 -15.97 -9.93
N PHE A 78 1.10 -16.04 -9.51
CA PHE A 78 2.05 -14.93 -9.50
C PHE A 78 3.32 -15.32 -10.30
N PRO A 79 3.20 -15.52 -11.63
CA PRO A 79 4.33 -15.95 -12.47
C PRO A 79 5.39 -14.86 -12.66
N GLU A 80 4.99 -13.59 -12.57
CA GLU A 80 5.89 -12.44 -12.64
C GLU A 80 6.36 -12.03 -11.24
N SER A 81 7.67 -11.88 -11.06
CA SER A 81 8.28 -11.36 -9.83
C SER A 81 9.26 -10.24 -10.15
N LEU A 82 9.28 -9.21 -9.28
CA LEU A 82 10.18 -8.07 -9.39
C LEU A 82 10.86 -7.86 -8.04
N GLN A 83 12.14 -8.21 -7.96
CA GLN A 83 12.98 -7.92 -6.80
C GLN A 83 13.35 -6.43 -6.79
N PHE A 84 13.29 -5.80 -5.61
CA PHE A 84 13.71 -4.42 -5.40
C PHE A 84 14.88 -4.39 -4.44
N ASP A 85 16.09 -4.33 -5.00
CA ASP A 85 17.32 -4.27 -4.22
C ASP A 85 17.40 -3.00 -3.34
N TYR A 86 18.24 -3.07 -2.31
CA TYR A 86 18.54 -1.93 -1.46
C TYR A 86 19.14 -0.78 -2.26
N LEU A 87 18.82 0.46 -1.89
CA LEU A 87 19.42 1.63 -2.54
C LEU A 87 20.91 1.65 -2.24
N SER A 88 21.76 1.71 -3.27
CA SER A 88 23.17 2.01 -3.07
C SER A 88 23.33 3.41 -2.51
N SER A 89 24.43 3.69 -1.81
CA SER A 89 24.70 5.02 -1.26
C SER A 89 24.73 6.12 -2.33
N LYS A 90 25.08 5.78 -3.57
CA LYS A 90 24.98 6.69 -4.73
C LYS A 90 23.53 7.00 -5.11
N ASP A 91 22.63 6.02 -5.01
CA ASP A 91 21.19 6.21 -5.22
C ASP A 91 20.54 6.95 -4.05
N CYS A 92 20.99 6.73 -2.80
CA CYS A 92 20.58 7.50 -1.63
C CYS A 92 20.96 9.00 -1.77
N ILE A 93 22.18 9.30 -2.20
CA ILE A 93 22.63 10.67 -2.48
C ILE A 93 21.80 11.29 -3.61
N ARG A 94 21.61 10.57 -4.73
CA ARG A 94 20.80 11.05 -5.85
C ARG A 94 19.35 11.34 -5.42
N LEU A 95 18.72 10.44 -4.67
CA LEU A 95 17.36 10.60 -4.17
C LEU A 95 17.26 11.78 -3.18
N THR A 96 18.27 11.99 -2.32
CA THR A 96 18.35 13.17 -1.43
C THR A 96 18.38 14.46 -2.25
N PHE A 97 19.22 14.51 -3.29
CA PHE A 97 19.32 15.65 -4.20
C PHE A 97 18.03 15.91 -5.01
N GLU A 98 17.41 14.86 -5.56
CA GLU A 98 16.13 14.96 -6.30
C GLU A 98 15.01 15.49 -5.40
N LEU A 99 14.90 15.00 -4.16
CA LEU A 99 13.90 15.45 -3.20
C LEU A 99 14.14 16.89 -2.72
N LEU A 100 15.38 17.27 -2.41
CA LEU A 100 15.71 18.67 -2.06
C LEU A 100 15.48 19.63 -3.23
N SER A 101 15.79 19.22 -4.47
CA SER A 101 15.49 19.99 -5.68
C SER A 101 13.98 20.20 -5.88
N LYS A 102 13.17 19.19 -5.53
CA LYS A 102 11.71 19.29 -5.56
C LYS A 102 11.16 20.27 -4.52
N GLU A 103 11.72 20.30 -3.31
CA GLU A 103 11.34 21.28 -2.30
C GLU A 103 11.86 22.71 -2.63
N LYS A 104 13.06 22.86 -3.21
CA LYS A 104 13.54 24.15 -3.79
C LYS A 104 12.53 24.72 -4.78
N LYS A 105 12.06 23.92 -5.74
CA LYS A 105 11.09 24.36 -6.76
C LYS A 105 9.78 24.85 -6.13
N LYS A 106 9.26 24.12 -5.14
CA LYS A 106 8.04 24.49 -4.40
C LYS A 106 8.19 25.80 -3.61
N LEU A 107 9.35 26.05 -2.98
CA LEU A 107 9.59 27.32 -2.26
C LEU A 107 9.63 28.51 -3.23
N LEU A 108 10.33 28.35 -4.35
CA LEU A 108 10.40 29.37 -5.39
C LEU A 108 9.01 29.69 -5.96
N GLU A 109 8.18 28.68 -6.22
CA GLU A 109 6.79 28.81 -6.69
C GLU A 109 5.83 29.47 -5.69
N LYS A 110 6.02 29.26 -4.38
CA LYS A 110 5.05 29.67 -3.34
C LYS A 110 5.43 30.92 -2.56
N SER A 111 6.72 31.20 -2.44
CA SER A 111 7.25 32.22 -1.52
C SER A 111 8.40 33.02 -2.10
N GLN A 112 8.82 32.73 -3.34
CA GLN A 112 9.92 33.41 -4.06
C GLN A 112 11.28 33.39 -3.34
N VAL A 113 11.43 32.58 -2.28
CA VAL A 113 12.69 32.39 -1.55
C VAL A 113 13.57 31.40 -2.31
N ASP A 114 14.82 31.78 -2.57
CA ASP A 114 15.80 30.83 -3.11
C ASP A 114 16.38 29.93 -2.00
N PHE A 115 16.39 28.63 -2.28
CA PHE A 115 16.96 27.59 -1.43
C PHE A 115 18.21 27.02 -2.10
N ASP A 116 19.38 27.46 -1.65
CA ASP A 116 20.68 27.13 -2.25
C ASP A 116 21.14 25.72 -1.84
N ILE A 117 21.26 24.85 -2.85
CA ILE A 117 21.67 23.44 -2.75
C ILE A 117 22.96 23.16 -3.53
N THR A 118 23.77 24.18 -3.80
CA THR A 118 25.00 24.08 -4.60
C THR A 118 25.96 23.02 -4.05
N CYS A 119 25.95 22.81 -2.72
CA CYS A 119 26.68 21.76 -2.01
C CYS A 119 26.40 20.31 -2.49
N LEU A 120 25.26 20.06 -3.14
CA LEU A 120 24.88 18.78 -3.76
C LEU A 120 24.88 18.83 -5.30
N GLN A 121 24.89 20.02 -5.91
CA GLN A 121 24.98 20.17 -7.38
C GLN A 121 26.41 20.05 -7.88
N SER A 122 27.36 20.68 -7.17
CA SER A 122 28.79 20.57 -7.39
C SER A 122 29.46 20.15 -6.08
N PRO A 123 29.25 18.91 -5.63
CA PRO A 123 29.80 18.43 -4.38
C PRO A 123 31.30 18.17 -4.52
N ASP A 124 32.02 18.33 -3.40
CA ASP A 124 33.45 18.03 -3.33
C ASP A 124 33.69 16.51 -3.16
N TYR A 125 34.87 16.01 -3.55
CA TYR A 125 35.20 14.58 -3.46
C TYR A 125 35.14 14.05 -2.02
N ASP A 126 35.77 14.75 -1.06
CA ASP A 126 35.82 14.30 0.33
C ASP A 126 34.41 14.34 0.93
N PHE A 127 33.62 15.37 0.60
CA PHE A 127 32.21 15.45 1.00
C PHE A 127 31.34 14.33 0.39
N MET A 128 31.52 13.98 -0.88
CA MET A 128 30.81 12.85 -1.51
C MET A 128 31.17 11.53 -0.85
N LYS A 129 32.45 11.34 -0.49
CA LYS A 129 32.94 10.17 0.22
C LYS A 129 32.34 10.09 1.63
N ASP A 130 32.43 11.17 2.41
CA ASP A 130 31.86 11.31 3.75
C ASP A 130 30.36 10.97 3.80
N VAL A 131 29.59 11.42 2.80
CA VAL A 131 28.15 11.12 2.70
C VAL A 131 27.91 9.68 2.24
N SER A 132 28.75 9.12 1.36
CA SER A 132 28.64 7.70 0.95
C SER A 132 28.90 6.77 2.12
N GLU A 133 30.04 6.90 2.80
CA GLU A 133 30.44 6.02 3.92
C GLU A 133 29.39 6.02 5.05
N ARG A 134 28.73 7.16 5.25
CA ARG A 134 27.58 7.29 6.17
C ARG A 134 26.31 6.58 5.66
N PHE A 135 25.95 6.70 4.38
CA PHE A 135 24.83 5.93 3.83
C PHE A 135 25.11 4.43 3.79
N ASP A 136 26.35 4.03 3.52
CA ASP A 136 26.80 2.63 3.56
C ASP A 136 26.61 2.09 4.99
N THR A 137 27.14 2.79 6.00
CA THR A 137 26.94 2.49 7.43
C THR A 137 25.46 2.47 7.84
N LEU A 138 24.65 3.41 7.34
CA LEU A 138 23.23 3.51 7.66
C LEU A 138 22.42 2.36 7.04
N SER A 139 22.84 1.85 5.87
CA SER A 139 22.18 0.72 5.19
C SER A 139 22.31 -0.59 5.97
N GLU A 140 23.41 -0.78 6.72
CA GLU A 140 23.62 -1.92 7.61
C GLU A 140 22.79 -1.84 8.91
N THR A 141 22.16 -0.70 9.22
CA THR A 141 21.41 -0.54 10.47
C THR A 141 20.12 -1.38 10.49
N LYS A 142 19.90 -2.09 11.61
CA LYS A 142 18.66 -2.85 11.82
C LYS A 142 17.45 -1.91 11.84
N GLY A 143 16.65 -1.96 10.78
CA GLY A 143 15.50 -1.08 10.57
C GLY A 143 15.65 -0.08 9.42
N TRP A 144 16.72 -0.15 8.63
CA TRP A 144 16.83 0.58 7.36
C TRP A 144 15.64 0.29 6.44
N ALA A 145 14.98 1.36 5.98
CA ALA A 145 13.77 1.36 5.18
C ALA A 145 13.97 2.02 3.79
N ASN A 146 15.20 2.02 3.28
CA ASN A 146 15.58 2.53 1.96
C ASN A 146 15.02 3.95 1.70
N ALA A 147 14.33 4.15 0.58
CA ALA A 147 13.80 5.45 0.14
C ALA A 147 12.93 6.18 1.20
N ARG A 148 12.31 5.46 2.13
CA ARG A 148 11.51 6.06 3.21
C ARG A 148 12.38 6.83 4.21
N ASP A 149 13.57 6.32 4.50
CA ASP A 149 14.50 6.95 5.44
C ASP A 149 15.23 8.11 4.76
N VAL A 150 15.66 7.95 3.52
CA VAL A 150 16.20 9.05 2.68
C VAL A 150 15.18 10.20 2.59
N GLY A 151 13.90 9.87 2.35
CA GLY A 151 12.80 10.84 2.32
C GLY A 151 12.36 11.36 3.70
N THR A 152 12.91 10.83 4.80
CA THR A 152 12.76 11.37 6.16
C THR A 152 13.93 12.30 6.48
N LEU A 153 15.17 11.85 6.26
CA LEU A 153 16.40 12.67 6.32
C LEU A 153 16.24 13.96 5.53
N THR A 154 15.82 13.86 4.26
CA THR A 154 15.62 15.03 3.38
C THR A 154 14.67 16.07 4.00
N LYS A 155 13.61 15.63 4.71
CA LYS A 155 12.65 16.53 5.36
C LYS A 155 13.23 17.16 6.63
N THR A 156 14.01 16.42 7.42
CA THR A 156 14.72 16.96 8.59
C THR A 156 15.74 18.01 8.16
N ILE A 157 16.58 17.68 7.17
CA ILE A 157 17.60 18.57 6.59
C ILE A 157 16.95 19.85 6.08
N PHE A 158 15.87 19.72 5.31
CA PHE A 158 15.11 20.86 4.77
C PHE A 158 14.46 21.72 5.88
N GLY A 159 13.83 21.09 6.87
CA GLY A 159 13.23 21.77 8.02
C GLY A 159 14.25 22.56 8.84
N LYS A 160 15.35 21.92 9.24
CA LYS A 160 16.47 22.58 9.94
C LYS A 160 17.05 23.75 9.15
N THR A 161 17.21 23.60 7.83
CA THR A 161 17.75 24.67 6.97
C THR A 161 16.80 25.86 6.86
N ILE A 162 15.48 25.65 6.99
CA ILE A 162 14.49 26.74 7.11
C ILE A 162 14.56 27.38 8.50
N GLU A 163 14.55 26.58 9.57
CA GLU A 163 14.57 27.03 10.97
C GLU A 163 15.82 27.87 11.30
N CYS A 164 16.97 27.55 10.71
CA CYS A 164 18.22 28.31 10.87
C CYS A 164 18.36 29.53 9.93
N SER A 165 17.33 29.90 9.15
CA SER A 165 17.44 30.96 8.13
C SER A 165 16.91 32.32 8.60
N ASN A 166 17.78 33.34 8.60
CA ASN A 166 17.42 34.72 8.95
C ASN A 166 16.76 35.49 7.79
N GLY A 167 15.83 34.85 7.07
CA GLY A 167 14.81 35.52 6.25
C GLY A 167 15.18 36.07 4.87
N GLN A 168 16.45 36.00 4.40
CA GLN A 168 16.80 36.52 3.05
C GLN A 168 17.52 35.54 2.10
N LYS A 169 18.24 34.53 2.61
CA LYS A 169 18.76 33.42 1.78
C LYS A 169 18.81 32.14 2.61
N MET A 170 18.20 31.07 2.13
CA MET A 170 18.33 29.73 2.73
C MET A 170 19.48 29.01 2.01
N GLN A 171 20.50 28.57 2.74
CA GLN A 171 21.62 27.83 2.16
C GLN A 171 21.86 26.53 2.93
N LEU A 172 21.81 25.41 2.22
CA LEU A 172 22.05 24.09 2.77
C LEU A 172 23.55 23.89 3.04
N SER A 173 23.91 23.72 4.32
CA SER A 173 25.30 23.47 4.71
C SER A 173 25.69 22.00 4.52
N LYS A 174 26.97 21.75 4.22
CA LYS A 174 27.53 20.38 4.19
C LYS A 174 27.41 19.69 5.56
N ALA A 175 27.66 20.43 6.64
CA ALA A 175 27.63 19.91 8.01
C ALA A 175 26.23 19.39 8.38
N THR A 176 25.17 20.15 8.11
CA THR A 176 23.77 19.76 8.39
C THR A 176 23.39 18.43 7.75
N ILE A 177 23.89 18.14 6.55
CA ILE A 177 23.65 16.86 5.85
C ILE A 177 24.36 15.70 6.59
N LEU A 178 25.62 15.88 6.95
CA LEU A 178 26.40 14.86 7.68
C LEU A 178 25.82 14.62 9.08
N GLU A 179 25.52 15.69 9.82
CA GLU A 179 24.93 15.66 11.16
C GLU A 179 23.58 14.95 11.21
N ASP A 180 22.69 15.14 10.22
CA ASP A 180 21.38 14.46 10.18
C ASP A 180 21.50 12.97 9.87
N ILE A 181 22.47 12.58 9.02
CA ILE A 181 22.74 11.16 8.74
C ILE A 181 23.40 10.51 9.97
N ASP A 182 24.39 11.16 10.58
CA ASP A 182 25.06 10.70 11.80
C ASP A 182 24.08 10.58 12.97
N PHE A 183 23.16 11.54 13.13
CA PHE A 183 22.09 11.48 14.11
C PHE A 183 21.18 10.26 13.87
N MET A 184 20.81 9.95 12.63
CA MET A 184 19.99 8.77 12.31
C MET A 184 20.73 7.45 12.54
N ILE A 185 22.03 7.38 12.26
CA ILE A 185 22.88 6.21 12.56
C ILE A 185 22.94 6.01 14.09
N LEU A 186 23.21 7.08 14.85
CA LEU A 186 23.32 7.06 16.30
C LEU A 186 22.02 6.61 16.98
N GLU A 187 20.89 7.20 16.57
CA GLU A 187 19.54 6.87 17.06
C GLU A 187 19.23 5.37 16.92
N ARG A 188 19.60 4.79 15.76
CA ARG A 188 19.40 3.37 15.45
C ARG A 188 20.37 2.45 16.18
N SER A 189 21.62 2.88 16.35
CA SER A 189 22.60 2.18 17.18
C SER A 189 22.12 2.05 18.63
N HIS A 190 21.54 3.12 19.19
CA HIS A 190 20.93 3.08 20.53
C HIS A 190 19.71 2.14 20.59
N ARG A 191 18.80 2.16 19.61
CA ARG A 191 17.69 1.17 19.51
C ARG A 191 18.20 -0.26 19.47
N GLY A 192 19.22 -0.52 18.67
CA GLY A 192 19.84 -1.85 18.51
C GLY A 192 20.56 -2.34 19.78
N ASN A 193 21.05 -1.44 20.62
CA ASN A 193 21.70 -1.78 21.88
C ASN A 193 20.71 -1.93 23.06
N ALA A 194 19.62 -1.15 23.10
CA ALA A 194 18.57 -1.30 24.11
C ALA A 194 17.98 -2.73 24.14
N LEU A 195 17.77 -3.33 22.95
CA LEU A 195 17.30 -4.72 22.79
C LEU A 195 18.32 -5.78 23.23
N LYS A 196 19.62 -5.45 23.30
CA LYS A 196 20.65 -6.35 23.85
C LYS A 196 20.63 -6.32 25.38
N THR A 197 20.53 -5.12 25.97
CA THR A 197 20.47 -4.94 27.43
C THR A 197 19.28 -5.66 28.07
N SER A 198 18.11 -5.64 27.43
CA SER A 198 16.93 -6.39 27.92
C SER A 198 17.09 -7.92 27.90
N SER A 199 18.09 -8.46 27.18
CA SER A 199 18.32 -9.91 27.08
C SER A 199 19.17 -10.49 28.22
N ILE A 200 19.70 -9.67 29.13
CA ILE A 200 20.66 -10.10 30.17
C ILE A 200 20.12 -9.85 31.59
N MET A 201 18.82 -10.09 31.81
CA MET A 201 18.21 -10.08 33.17
C MET A 201 17.19 -11.20 33.40
N THR A 202 17.66 -12.46 33.42
CA THR A 202 16.89 -13.64 33.85
C THR A 202 17.39 -14.24 35.17
N LYS A 203 17.67 -13.39 36.17
CA LYS A 203 17.76 -13.79 37.59
C LYS A 203 17.09 -12.75 38.49
N GLY A 204 15.88 -13.06 38.96
CA GLY A 204 15.32 -12.43 40.17
C GLY A 204 15.73 -13.19 41.44
N PRO A 205 15.12 -12.92 42.61
CA PRO A 205 14.18 -11.83 42.89
C PRO A 205 14.58 -10.99 44.13
N LYS A 206 14.19 -9.71 44.19
CA LYS A 206 14.03 -8.99 45.48
C LYS A 206 12.75 -8.15 45.48
N LYS A 207 12.09 -8.12 46.65
CA LYS A 207 10.83 -7.40 46.89
C LYS A 207 11.12 -6.01 47.46
N THR A 208 10.61 -4.97 46.83
CA THR A 208 10.19 -3.72 47.49
C THR A 208 8.97 -3.20 46.71
N GLY A 209 7.89 -2.88 47.40
CA GLY A 209 6.65 -2.43 46.77
C GLY A 209 6.47 -0.92 46.88
N LEU A 210 5.79 -0.34 45.91
CA LEU A 210 5.04 0.91 46.08
C LEU A 210 3.76 0.81 45.24
N ALA A 211 2.63 1.30 45.75
CA ALA A 211 1.31 0.97 45.22
C ALA A 211 0.72 2.07 44.33
N VAL A 212 0.19 1.69 43.16
CA VAL A 212 -0.70 2.55 42.36
C VAL A 212 -2.06 1.86 42.16
N ARG A 213 -2.98 2.30 43.00
CA ARG A 213 -4.41 1.98 43.14
C ARG A 213 -5.19 1.84 41.82
N THR A 214 -5.56 0.62 41.44
CA THR A 214 -6.69 0.38 40.53
C THR A 214 -8.00 0.38 41.31
N LYS A 215 -9.04 1.09 40.82
CA LYS A 215 -10.40 1.03 41.40
C LYS A 215 -11.22 -0.04 40.67
N THR A 216 -11.39 -1.20 41.28
CA THR A 216 -12.40 -2.18 40.84
C THR A 216 -13.78 -1.77 41.37
N ILE A 217 -14.79 -1.71 40.50
CA ILE A 217 -16.19 -1.49 40.90
C ILE A 217 -16.79 -2.86 41.28
N ALA A 218 -17.38 -2.95 42.48
CA ALA A 218 -17.97 -4.18 43.00
C ALA A 218 -19.45 -4.33 42.60
N LYS A 219 -19.94 -5.57 42.59
CA LYS A 219 -21.34 -5.95 42.37
C LYS A 219 -22.00 -6.28 43.72
N PRO A 220 -23.24 -5.83 44.03
CA PRO A 220 -23.91 -6.14 45.30
C PRO A 220 -24.35 -7.61 45.43
N VAL A 221 -24.69 -8.00 46.67
CA VAL A 221 -25.09 -9.36 47.09
C VAL A 221 -26.54 -9.37 47.61
N ALA A 222 -27.28 -10.46 47.35
CA ALA A 222 -28.42 -10.92 48.15
C ALA A 222 -28.57 -12.46 48.01
N PRO A 223 -28.93 -13.23 49.06
CA PRO A 223 -28.95 -14.71 49.03
C PRO A 223 -30.35 -15.34 49.21
N VAL A 224 -30.50 -16.61 48.79
CA VAL A 224 -31.50 -17.58 49.31
C VAL A 224 -30.88 -18.99 49.28
N GLU A 225 -31.17 -19.81 50.29
CA GLU A 225 -30.70 -21.21 50.43
C GLU A 225 -31.68 -22.23 49.80
N SER A 226 -31.20 -23.42 49.40
CA SER A 226 -31.85 -24.71 49.74
C SER A 226 -31.06 -25.96 49.33
N ARG A 227 -30.50 -26.62 50.36
CA ARG A 227 -30.45 -28.08 50.66
C ARG A 227 -30.38 -29.19 49.58
N SER A 228 -29.59 -30.20 49.97
CA SER A 228 -29.70 -31.66 49.73
C SER A 228 -29.32 -32.19 48.33
N LEU A 229 -28.23 -32.96 48.17
CA LEU A 229 -27.89 -34.31 48.71
C LEU A 229 -28.49 -35.48 47.89
N ALA A 230 -27.66 -36.12 47.05
CA ALA A 230 -27.77 -37.54 46.69
C ALA A 230 -26.47 -38.10 46.07
N GLN A 231 -26.32 -39.43 46.19
CA GLN A 231 -25.15 -40.29 45.93
C GLN A 231 -25.69 -41.66 45.41
N GLU A 232 -25.01 -42.56 44.70
CA GLU A 232 -23.67 -42.70 44.07
C GLU A 232 -23.75 -43.99 43.19
N ASP A 233 -22.95 -44.31 42.15
CA ASP A 233 -21.89 -43.63 41.38
C ASP A 233 -21.78 -44.37 40.01
N THR A 234 -20.57 -44.77 39.56
CA THR A 234 -20.24 -45.80 38.56
C THR A 234 -20.50 -45.54 37.07
N ALA A 235 -19.40 -45.29 36.38
CA ALA A 235 -19.20 -45.34 34.94
C ALA A 235 -19.54 -46.69 34.26
N SER A 236 -19.82 -46.66 32.94
CA SER A 236 -19.13 -47.46 31.88
C SER A 236 -19.95 -47.69 30.59
N THR A 237 -19.36 -47.33 29.44
CA THR A 237 -19.23 -48.19 28.25
C THR A 237 -20.45 -48.54 27.36
N GLU A 238 -20.61 -47.71 26.31
CA GLU A 238 -20.64 -48.11 24.88
C GLU A 238 -21.87 -48.66 24.10
N GLN A 239 -21.86 -48.26 22.81
CA GLN A 239 -22.22 -48.96 21.56
C GLN A 239 -23.66 -48.97 20.96
N ASN A 240 -23.73 -48.30 19.78
CA ASN A 240 -24.27 -48.77 18.49
C ASN A 240 -25.78 -49.00 18.25
N ALA A 241 -26.34 -48.04 17.48
CA ALA A 241 -27.01 -48.23 16.17
C ALA A 241 -28.31 -49.04 16.02
N VAL A 242 -29.24 -48.46 15.24
CA VAL A 242 -29.94 -49.11 14.11
C VAL A 242 -30.48 -48.02 13.15
N ILE A 243 -30.80 -48.38 11.91
CA ILE A 243 -31.15 -47.50 10.77
C ILE A 243 -32.59 -47.85 10.30
N GLU A 244 -33.25 -46.92 9.57
CA GLU A 244 -34.28 -47.09 8.50
C GLU A 244 -35.41 -46.01 8.60
N THR A 245 -36.08 -45.55 7.52
CA THR A 245 -35.98 -45.83 6.07
C THR A 245 -36.27 -44.60 5.18
N ARG A 246 -36.01 -44.73 3.86
CA ARG A 246 -36.24 -43.77 2.75
C ARG A 246 -37.66 -43.17 2.66
N THR A 247 -37.74 -42.01 2.00
CA THR A 247 -38.59 -41.81 0.80
C THR A 247 -37.86 -40.84 -0.15
N GLU A 248 -38.08 -40.94 -1.45
CA GLU A 248 -37.29 -40.27 -2.49
C GLU A 248 -38.04 -39.09 -3.15
N GLY A 249 -37.30 -38.07 -3.57
CA GLY A 249 -37.84 -36.91 -4.29
C GLY A 249 -36.73 -36.16 -5.05
N SER A 250 -36.70 -36.30 -6.38
CA SER A 250 -35.64 -35.73 -7.23
C SER A 250 -36.00 -34.33 -7.73
N ILE A 251 -35.30 -33.31 -7.24
CA ILE A 251 -35.21 -31.99 -7.88
C ILE A 251 -33.73 -31.56 -7.90
N ALA A 252 -33.22 -31.26 -9.09
CA ALA A 252 -31.84 -30.81 -9.28
C ALA A 252 -31.74 -29.28 -9.17
N THR A 253 -31.62 -28.76 -7.96
CA THR A 253 -31.24 -27.35 -7.70
C THR A 253 -29.80 -27.23 -7.20
N THR A 254 -29.21 -26.06 -7.40
CA THR A 254 -27.82 -25.76 -7.02
C THR A 254 -27.60 -25.95 -5.52
N LYS A 255 -26.48 -26.60 -5.14
CA LYS A 255 -26.13 -26.91 -3.74
C LYS A 255 -26.35 -25.72 -2.82
N ARG A 256 -27.34 -25.85 -1.92
CA ARG A 256 -27.66 -24.94 -0.82
C ARG A 256 -26.74 -25.20 0.36
N ASP A 257 -26.20 -24.15 0.96
CA ASP A 257 -25.42 -24.26 2.19
C ASP A 257 -26.32 -24.58 3.39
N PHE A 258 -25.87 -25.51 4.23
CA PHE A 258 -26.65 -26.02 5.36
C PHE A 258 -26.73 -24.97 6.49
N GLY A 259 -27.95 -24.59 6.89
CA GLY A 259 -28.18 -23.65 8.00
C GLY A 259 -28.67 -22.24 7.62
N VAL A 260 -28.94 -21.96 6.33
CA VAL A 260 -29.64 -20.72 5.92
C VAL A 260 -31.14 -20.97 5.81
N ASP A 261 -31.94 -20.13 6.46
CA ASP A 261 -33.41 -20.17 6.47
C ASP A 261 -34.02 -19.83 5.09
N ASP A 262 -35.18 -20.41 4.76
CA ASP A 262 -35.87 -20.19 3.48
C ASP A 262 -36.21 -18.72 3.22
N ALA A 263 -36.64 -17.99 4.26
CA ALA A 263 -37.01 -16.58 4.13
C ALA A 263 -35.79 -15.69 3.82
N VAL A 264 -34.64 -16.01 4.40
CA VAL A 264 -33.37 -15.31 4.14
C VAL A 264 -32.87 -15.61 2.73
N TRP A 265 -33.01 -16.85 2.27
CA TRP A 265 -32.58 -17.26 0.93
C TRP A 265 -33.40 -16.58 -0.18
N TYR A 266 -34.72 -16.56 -0.06
CA TYR A 266 -35.61 -15.88 -1.02
C TYR A 266 -35.37 -14.35 -1.07
N GLN A 267 -35.12 -13.72 0.10
CA GLN A 267 -34.80 -12.30 0.15
C GLN A 267 -33.46 -11.99 -0.54
N LEU A 268 -32.42 -12.82 -0.34
CA LEU A 268 -31.13 -12.69 -1.03
C LEU A 268 -31.26 -12.85 -2.56
N GLU A 269 -32.08 -13.78 -3.04
CA GLU A 269 -32.31 -13.97 -4.48
C GLU A 269 -33.04 -12.76 -5.10
N LYS A 270 -34.02 -12.20 -4.38
CA LYS A 270 -34.72 -10.97 -4.76
C LYS A 270 -33.80 -9.73 -4.79
N ASP A 271 -32.97 -9.55 -3.77
CA ASP A 271 -32.04 -8.41 -3.68
C ASP A 271 -30.93 -8.51 -4.73
N LYS A 272 -30.48 -9.73 -5.05
CA LYS A 272 -29.61 -9.97 -6.21
C LYS A 272 -30.31 -9.58 -7.52
N ALA A 273 -31.53 -10.05 -7.77
CA ALA A 273 -32.27 -9.73 -9.00
C ALA A 273 -32.53 -8.22 -9.17
N LEU A 274 -32.75 -7.50 -8.06
CA LEU A 274 -32.85 -6.04 -8.04
C LEU A 274 -31.51 -5.37 -8.41
N THR A 275 -30.39 -5.85 -7.85
CA THR A 275 -29.04 -5.34 -8.14
C THR A 275 -28.65 -5.58 -9.60
N ASP A 276 -28.84 -6.80 -10.10
CA ASP A 276 -28.59 -7.20 -11.50
C ASP A 276 -29.40 -6.33 -12.49
N ALA A 277 -30.63 -5.95 -12.12
CA ALA A 277 -31.47 -5.06 -12.92
C ALA A 277 -31.00 -3.59 -12.88
N GLN A 278 -30.53 -3.10 -11.73
CA GLN A 278 -29.97 -1.75 -11.58
C GLN A 278 -28.66 -1.59 -12.36
N GLU A 279 -27.75 -2.57 -12.29
CA GLU A 279 -26.50 -2.56 -13.06
C GLU A 279 -26.79 -2.55 -14.58
N LYS A 280 -27.77 -3.34 -15.03
CA LYS A 280 -28.17 -3.39 -16.44
C LYS A 280 -28.70 -2.05 -16.96
N GLU A 281 -29.46 -1.30 -16.16
CA GLU A 281 -29.97 0.01 -16.56
C GLU A 281 -28.88 1.09 -16.51
N TYR A 282 -27.98 1.05 -15.52
CA TYR A 282 -26.78 1.91 -15.51
C TYR A 282 -25.91 1.71 -16.76
N LEU A 283 -25.67 0.46 -17.15
CA LEU A 283 -24.95 0.11 -18.40
C LEU A 283 -25.71 0.48 -19.67
N ARG A 284 -27.03 0.67 -19.61
CA ARG A 284 -27.84 1.20 -20.72
C ARG A 284 -27.63 2.71 -20.86
N LEU A 285 -27.75 3.44 -19.75
CA LEU A 285 -27.54 4.89 -19.69
C LEU A 285 -26.11 5.29 -20.08
N GLN A 286 -25.10 4.56 -19.61
CA GLN A 286 -23.69 4.84 -19.97
C GLN A 286 -23.45 4.77 -21.48
N LYS A 287 -24.03 3.76 -22.17
CA LYS A 287 -23.92 3.63 -23.63
C LYS A 287 -24.68 4.71 -24.39
N GLU A 288 -25.79 5.17 -23.82
CA GLU A 288 -26.58 6.27 -24.38
C GLU A 288 -25.80 7.60 -24.25
N GLU A 289 -25.13 7.83 -23.12
CA GLU A 289 -24.22 8.96 -22.92
C GLU A 289 -23.01 8.91 -23.87
N GLU A 290 -22.32 7.76 -23.96
CA GLU A 290 -21.19 7.57 -24.90
C GLU A 290 -21.59 7.84 -26.35
N ALA A 291 -22.80 7.42 -26.76
CA ALA A 291 -23.34 7.70 -28.09
C ALA A 291 -23.66 9.19 -28.30
N GLN A 292 -24.25 9.86 -27.31
CA GLN A 292 -24.53 11.30 -27.36
C GLN A 292 -23.23 12.12 -27.41
N GLN A 293 -22.24 11.82 -26.57
CA GLN A 293 -20.93 12.48 -26.58
C GLN A 293 -20.22 12.31 -27.94
N LYS A 294 -20.29 11.12 -28.54
CA LYS A 294 -19.74 10.87 -29.88
C LYS A 294 -20.45 11.68 -30.97
N ALA A 295 -21.79 11.73 -30.96
CA ALA A 295 -22.55 12.53 -31.94
C ALA A 295 -22.27 14.04 -31.81
N ILE A 296 -22.10 14.55 -30.58
CA ILE A 296 -21.70 15.94 -30.32
C ILE A 296 -20.28 16.22 -30.86
N LEU A 297 -19.36 15.27 -30.74
CA LEU A 297 -18.01 15.40 -31.30
C LEU A 297 -18.05 15.44 -32.84
N GLU A 298 -18.80 14.54 -33.47
CA GLU A 298 -18.92 14.46 -34.94
C GLU A 298 -19.53 15.74 -35.53
N LEU A 299 -20.63 16.25 -34.96
CA LEU A 299 -21.21 17.54 -35.36
C LEU A 299 -20.23 18.72 -35.19
N LYS A 300 -19.39 18.69 -34.16
CA LYS A 300 -18.38 19.72 -33.91
C LYS A 300 -17.22 19.62 -34.90
N GLU A 301 -16.84 18.43 -35.35
CA GLU A 301 -15.83 18.27 -36.41
C GLU A 301 -16.37 18.77 -37.76
N GLU A 302 -17.65 18.55 -38.07
CA GLU A 302 -18.33 19.13 -39.23
C GLU A 302 -18.40 20.67 -39.18
N GLU A 303 -18.78 21.25 -38.04
CA GLU A 303 -18.79 22.71 -37.81
C GLU A 303 -17.40 23.33 -38.05
N ASN A 304 -16.36 22.76 -37.42
CA ASN A 304 -14.98 23.24 -37.58
C ASN A 304 -14.46 23.11 -39.02
N LYS A 305 -14.91 22.09 -39.76
CA LYS A 305 -14.57 21.91 -41.18
C LYS A 305 -15.25 22.98 -42.04
N ALA A 306 -16.54 23.22 -41.85
CA ALA A 306 -17.29 24.25 -42.56
C ALA A 306 -16.75 25.67 -42.29
N THR A 307 -16.31 25.98 -41.06
CA THR A 307 -15.65 27.25 -40.75
C THR A 307 -14.35 27.43 -41.53
N ARG A 308 -13.49 26.40 -41.61
CA ARG A 308 -12.23 26.47 -42.38
C ARG A 308 -12.48 26.65 -43.87
N GLU A 309 -13.45 25.94 -44.43
CA GLU A 309 -13.81 26.07 -45.85
C GLU A 309 -14.34 27.49 -46.19
N LEU A 310 -15.01 28.16 -45.24
CA LEU A 310 -15.41 29.56 -45.37
C LEU A 310 -14.23 30.54 -45.24
N ASP A 311 -13.29 30.29 -44.34
CA ASP A 311 -12.11 31.15 -44.16
C ASP A 311 -11.12 31.03 -45.34
N GLU A 312 -10.92 29.81 -45.88
CA GLU A 312 -10.15 29.57 -47.10
C GLU A 312 -10.80 30.22 -48.32
N ALA A 313 -12.13 30.17 -48.44
CA ALA A 313 -12.87 30.85 -49.51
C ALA A 313 -12.79 32.39 -49.41
N ARG A 314 -12.74 32.95 -48.19
CA ARG A 314 -12.52 34.39 -47.95
C ARG A 314 -11.13 34.83 -48.39
N HIS A 315 -10.09 34.16 -47.90
CA HIS A 315 -8.70 34.52 -48.22
C HIS A 315 -8.48 34.55 -49.74
N LYS A 316 -9.01 33.54 -50.46
CA LYS A 316 -8.89 33.50 -51.91
C LYS A 316 -9.63 34.65 -52.61
N ALA A 317 -10.79 35.08 -52.10
CA ALA A 317 -11.52 36.20 -52.68
C ALA A 317 -10.80 37.56 -52.46
N ASP A 318 -10.00 37.67 -51.39
CA ASP A 318 -9.14 38.84 -51.14
C ASP A 318 -7.82 38.79 -51.95
N ASP A 319 -7.35 37.60 -52.36
CA ASP A 319 -6.18 37.42 -53.25
C ASP A 319 -6.50 37.66 -54.75
N ASP A 320 -7.75 37.45 -55.18
CA ASP A 320 -8.22 37.55 -56.57
C ASP A 320 -8.73 38.98 -56.96
N ALA A 321 -8.51 40.01 -56.12
CA ALA A 321 -9.15 41.34 -56.19
C ALA A 321 -8.22 42.56 -56.39
#